data_AF-F4CA28-F1
#
_entry.id   AF-F4CA28-F1
#
_cell.length_a   1.000
_cell.length_b   1.000
_cell.length_c   1.000
_cell.angle_alpha   90.00
_cell.angle_beta   90.00
_cell.angle_gamma   90.00
#
_symmetry.space_group_name_H-M   'P 1'
#
loop_
_entity.id
_entity.type
_entity.pdbx_description
1 polymer ?
#
loop_
_entity_poly.entity_id
_entity_poly.type
_entity_poly.pdbx_seq_one_letter_code
_entity_poly.pdbx_strand_id
1 'polypeptide(L)'
;MKLFMYIDRVNRLHELIKRKSTGKPEVLAKKLNLSVSRVYQIIEELKLMQVPIAYSRTLQTYYYTNDYEVSIDVQLRPLEEKEYYHTSGGSLSEKVLYKSHLHFAVNYCYKKKLAILGSLQFY
;
A
#
# COMPACT_ATOMS: atom_id res chain seq x y z
N MET A 1 6.09 11.68 6.96
CA MET A 1 4.81 11.16 6.42
C MET A 1 4.36 10.00 7.30
N LYS A 2 3.04 9.77 7.52
CA LYS A 2 2.58 8.61 8.31
C LYS A 2 2.93 7.30 7.59
N LEU A 3 3.35 6.27 8.33
CA LEU A 3 3.86 5.00 7.79
C LEU A 3 2.87 4.29 6.85
N PHE A 4 1.64 4.04 7.31
CA PHE A 4 0.63 3.33 6.51
C PHE A 4 0.31 4.06 5.19
N MET A 5 0.21 5.39 5.24
CA MET A 5 -0.01 6.18 4.02
C MET A 5 1.18 6.12 3.06
N TYR A 6 2.40 5.99 3.58
CA TYR A 6 3.58 5.81 2.73
C TYR A 6 3.51 4.48 1.99
N ILE A 7 3.21 3.41 2.70
CA ILE A 7 3.04 2.07 2.15
C ILE A 7 1.96 2.05 1.07
N ASP A 8 0.77 2.58 1.36
CA ASP A 8 -0.34 2.64 0.39
C ASP A 8 0.04 3.40 -0.87
N ARG A 9 0.81 4.50 -0.74
CA ARG A 9 1.26 5.31 -1.86
C ARG A 9 2.30 4.60 -2.70
N VAL A 10 3.22 3.83 -2.08
CA VAL A 10 4.20 3.03 -2.81
C VAL A 10 3.50 1.91 -3.59
N ASN A 11 2.57 1.18 -2.96
CA ASN A 11 1.78 0.15 -3.65
C ASN A 11 0.97 0.75 -4.81
N ARG A 12 0.32 1.90 -4.60
CA ARG A 12 -0.42 2.59 -5.66
C ARG A 12 0.49 3.12 -6.78
N LEU A 13 1.67 3.62 -6.44
CA LEU A 13 2.66 4.05 -7.43
C LEU A 13 3.10 2.88 -8.30
N HIS A 14 3.40 1.72 -7.69
CA HIS A 14 3.77 0.50 -8.39
C HIS A 14 2.72 0.12 -9.45
N GLU A 15 1.44 0.04 -9.06
CA GLU A 15 0.33 -0.25 -9.98
C GLU A 15 0.25 0.74 -11.16
N LEU A 16 0.46 2.03 -10.90
CA LEU A 16 0.43 3.05 -11.94
C LEU A 16 1.60 2.93 -12.91
N ILE A 17 2.82 2.64 -12.42
CA ILE A 17 4.02 2.44 -13.24
C ILE A 17 3.88 1.17 -14.10
N LYS A 18 3.41 0.07 -13.50
CA LYS A 18 3.19 -1.21 -14.19
C LYS A 18 2.22 -1.06 -15.37
N ARG A 19 1.16 -0.26 -15.19
CA ARG A 19 0.18 0.06 -16.23
C ARG A 19 0.61 1.21 -17.15
N LYS A 20 1.80 1.80 -16.94
CA LYS A 20 2.29 2.99 -17.68
C LYS A 20 1.28 4.13 -17.70
N SER A 21 0.60 4.33 -16.57
CA SER A 21 -0.54 5.22 -16.41
C SER A 21 -0.30 6.31 -15.37
N THR A 22 0.96 6.65 -15.08
CA THR A 22 1.26 7.70 -14.09
C THR A 22 0.82 9.07 -14.59
N GLY A 23 1.00 9.34 -15.89
CA GLY A 23 0.95 10.69 -16.44
C GLY A 23 2.19 11.50 -16.05
N LYS A 24 2.16 12.80 -16.36
CA LYS A 24 3.20 13.77 -15.95
C LYS A 24 3.32 13.80 -14.41
N PRO A 25 4.47 14.24 -13.86
CA PRO A 25 4.68 14.32 -12.42
C PRO A 25 3.58 15.06 -11.65
N GLU A 26 2.99 16.11 -12.22
CA GLU A 26 1.88 16.87 -11.62
C GLU A 26 0.58 16.04 -11.54
N VAL A 27 0.33 15.22 -12.56
CA VAL A 27 -0.82 14.30 -12.60
C VAL A 27 -0.62 13.16 -11.62
N LEU A 28 0.59 12.60 -11.57
CA LEU A 28 0.94 11.55 -10.61
C LEU A 28 0.80 12.05 -9.15
N ALA A 29 1.26 13.27 -8.88
CA ALA A 29 1.11 13.91 -7.58
C ALA A 29 -0.36 14.02 -7.14
N LYS A 30 -1.24 14.45 -8.05
CA LYS A 30 -2.70 14.45 -7.80
C LYS A 30 -3.24 13.05 -7.55
N LYS A 31 -2.84 12.04 -8.34
CA LYS A 31 -3.28 10.64 -8.19
C LYS A 31 -2.86 10.00 -6.86
N LEU A 32 -1.74 10.42 -6.29
CA LEU A 32 -1.20 9.94 -5.01
C LEU A 32 -1.57 10.85 -3.82
N ASN A 33 -2.29 11.94 -4.08
CA ASN A 33 -2.58 13.00 -3.12
C ASN A 33 -1.31 13.51 -2.41
N LEU A 34 -0.34 13.96 -3.21
CA LEU A 34 0.99 14.41 -2.80
C LEU A 34 1.36 15.73 -3.49
N SER A 35 2.39 16.41 -2.98
CA SER A 35 3.10 17.42 -3.75
C SER A 35 4.01 16.78 -4.80
N VAL A 36 4.31 17.52 -5.86
CA VAL A 36 5.23 17.07 -6.93
C VAL A 36 6.62 16.75 -6.37
N SER A 37 7.13 17.60 -5.48
CA SER A 37 8.41 17.37 -4.79
C SER A 37 8.40 16.08 -3.97
N ARG A 38 7.28 15.71 -3.32
CA ARG A 38 7.20 14.45 -2.57
C ARG A 38 7.14 13.23 -3.50
N VAL A 39 6.53 13.35 -4.68
CA VAL A 39 6.60 12.29 -5.70
C VAL A 39 8.03 12.06 -6.14
N TYR A 40 8.79 13.12 -6.44
CA TYR A 40 10.20 12.98 -6.80
C TYR A 40 11.02 12.32 -5.69
N GLN A 41 10.82 12.71 -4.43
CA GLN A 41 11.48 12.07 -3.29
C GLN A 41 11.19 10.58 -3.22
N ILE A 42 9.92 10.15 -3.34
CA ILE A 42 9.57 8.73 -3.31
C ILE A 42 10.23 7.98 -4.46
N ILE A 43 10.26 8.56 -5.66
CA ILE A 43 10.88 7.91 -6.83
C ILE A 43 12.39 7.78 -6.64
N GLU A 44 13.06 8.80 -6.12
CA GLU A 44 14.50 8.74 -5.81
C GLU A 44 14.78 7.73 -4.69
N GLU A 45 13.97 7.70 -3.62
CA GLU A 45 14.05 6.69 -2.56
C GLU A 45 13.96 5.26 -3.16
N LEU A 46 13.04 5.01 -4.09
CA LEU A 46 12.91 3.72 -4.76
C LEU A 46 14.10 3.41 -5.69
N LYS A 47 14.63 4.40 -6.41
CA LYS A 47 15.83 4.21 -7.25
C LYS A 47 17.06 3.87 -6.41
N LEU A 48 17.20 4.47 -5.23
CA LEU A 48 18.27 4.12 -4.27
C LEU A 48 18.16 2.67 -3.80
N MET A 49 16.94 2.12 -3.75
CA MET A 49 16.68 0.69 -3.52
C MET A 49 16.88 -0.19 -4.77
N GLN A 50 17.52 0.34 -5.82
CA GLN A 50 17.78 -0.33 -7.09
C GLN A 50 16.51 -0.74 -7.85
N VAL A 51 15.38 -0.07 -7.60
CA VAL A 51 14.15 -0.27 -8.39
C VAL A 51 14.35 0.36 -9.77
N PRO A 52 14.15 -0.38 -10.89
CA PRO A 52 14.48 0.05 -12.25
C PRO A 52 13.43 1.00 -12.84
N ILE A 53 13.23 2.19 -12.23
CA ILE A 53 12.22 3.18 -12.67
C ILE A 53 12.85 4.24 -13.57
N ALA A 54 12.25 4.44 -14.75
CA ALA A 54 12.58 5.52 -15.67
C ALA A 54 11.34 6.36 -16.03
N TYR A 55 11.55 7.59 -16.49
CA TYR A 55 10.49 8.46 -17.01
C TYR A 55 10.60 8.64 -18.51
N SER A 56 9.53 8.35 -19.25
CA SER A 56 9.45 8.65 -20.68
C SER A 56 8.82 10.01 -20.88
N ARG A 57 9.57 10.95 -21.46
CA ARG A 57 9.05 12.29 -21.81
C ARG A 57 8.02 12.23 -22.95
N THR A 58 8.21 11.32 -23.90
CA THR A 58 7.30 11.14 -25.05
C THR A 58 5.97 10.55 -24.63
N LEU A 59 5.99 9.50 -23.81
CA LEU A 59 4.77 8.85 -23.31
C LEU A 59 4.20 9.53 -22.06
N GLN A 60 4.94 10.48 -21.49
CA GLN A 60 4.58 11.21 -20.27
C GLN A 60 4.19 10.27 -19.13
N THR A 61 4.99 9.23 -18.91
CA THR A 61 4.73 8.25 -17.85
C THR A 61 6.03 7.67 -17.31
N TYR A 62 6.02 7.32 -16.03
CA TYR A 62 7.01 6.41 -15.46
C TYR A 62 6.73 4.98 -15.91
N TYR A 63 7.80 4.21 -16.06
CA TYR A 63 7.78 2.82 -16.45
C TYR A 63 8.97 2.08 -15.82
N TYR A 64 8.87 0.75 -15.72
CA TYR A 64 9.99 -0.09 -15.33
C TYR A 64 10.85 -0.42 -16.56
N THR A 65 12.18 -0.30 -16.45
CA THR A 65 13.10 -0.67 -17.55
C THR A 65 13.25 -2.19 -17.67
N ASN A 66 13.01 -2.91 -16.58
CA ASN A 66 13.06 -4.38 -16.48
C ASN A 66 11.80 -4.87 -15.76
N ASP A 67 11.45 -6.15 -15.90
CA ASP A 67 10.34 -6.73 -15.15
C ASP A 67 10.59 -6.61 -13.65
N TYR A 68 9.64 -6.01 -12.93
CA TYR A 68 9.80 -5.68 -11.51
C TYR A 68 8.45 -5.66 -10.79
N GLU A 69 8.42 -6.17 -9.55
CA GLU A 69 7.25 -6.20 -8.69
C GLU A 69 7.56 -5.56 -7.33
N VAL A 70 6.67 -4.70 -6.84
CA VAL A 70 6.74 -4.13 -5.48
C VAL A 70 5.43 -4.44 -4.78
N SER A 71 5.50 -5.17 -3.66
CA SER A 71 4.35 -5.39 -2.79
C SER A 71 4.77 -5.26 -1.34
N ILE A 72 4.10 -4.37 -0.61
CA ILE A 72 4.28 -4.19 0.83
C ILE A 72 2.94 -4.48 1.50
N ASP A 73 2.88 -5.58 2.25
CA ASP A 73 1.72 -5.97 3.06
C ASP A 73 2.09 -5.82 4.54
N VAL A 74 1.22 -5.16 5.31
CA VAL A 74 1.41 -4.97 6.76
C VAL A 74 0.21 -5.52 7.50
N GLN A 75 0.46 -6.54 8.32
CA GLN A 75 -0.55 -7.20 9.13
C GLN A 75 -0.32 -6.86 10.60
N LEU A 76 -1.34 -6.30 11.23
CA LEU A 76 -1.36 -6.05 12.67
C LEU A 76 -2.35 -7.01 13.30
N ARG A 77 -1.84 -7.91 14.15
CA ARG A 77 -2.66 -8.83 14.94
C ARG A 77 -2.12 -8.93 16.36
N PRO A 78 -2.98 -9.14 17.36
CA PRO A 78 -2.50 -9.52 18.68
C PRO A 78 -1.72 -10.83 18.57
N LEU A 79 -0.64 -10.94 19.34
CA LEU A 79 0.10 -12.19 19.50
C LEU A 79 -0.69 -13.09 20.45
N GLU A 80 -0.88 -14.35 20.08
CA GLU A 80 -1.46 -15.33 20.98
C GLU A 80 -0.39 -15.86 21.96
N GLU A 81 -0.77 -16.27 23.18
CA GLU A 81 0.17 -16.75 24.21
C GLU A 81 1.09 -17.89 23.72
N LYS A 82 0.66 -18.66 22.72
CA LYS A 82 1.44 -19.75 22.12
C LYS A 82 2.56 -19.28 21.18
N GLU A 83 2.54 -18.01 20.75
CA GLU A 83 3.53 -17.41 19.85
C GLU A 83 4.70 -16.76 20.62
N TYR A 84 4.59 -16.63 21.95
CA TYR A 84 5.60 -16.02 22.82
C TYR A 84 6.94 -16.78 22.85
N TYR A 85 6.99 -18.02 22.34
CA TYR A 85 8.15 -18.92 22.49
C TYR A 85 8.79 -19.40 21.17
N HIS A 86 8.31 -18.95 20.01
CA HIS A 86 8.88 -19.33 18.71
C HIS A 86 9.16 -18.12 17.83
N THR A 87 10.17 -17.33 18.18
CA THR A 87 10.80 -16.41 17.22
C THR A 87 11.79 -17.21 16.36
N SER A 88 11.29 -17.83 15.30
CA SER A 88 12.12 -18.45 14.24
C SER A 88 12.05 -17.58 12.99
N GLY A 89 13.19 -17.01 12.61
CA GLY A 89 13.33 -16.15 11.44
C GLY A 89 13.02 -16.87 10.14
N GLY A 90 12.18 -16.25 9.32
CA GLY A 90 11.94 -16.59 7.92
C GLY A 90 11.17 -17.89 7.68
N SER A 91 10.05 -17.80 6.97
CA SER A 91 9.54 -18.95 6.20
C SER A 91 9.24 -18.49 4.78
N LEU A 92 9.82 -19.19 3.81
CA LEU A 92 9.38 -19.11 2.42
C LEU A 92 8.17 -20.05 2.32
N SER A 93 6.96 -19.52 2.47
CA SER A 93 5.73 -20.31 2.32
C SER A 93 4.98 -19.84 1.09
N GLU A 94 5.25 -20.53 -0.01
CA GLU A 94 4.43 -20.46 -1.21
C GLU A 94 3.10 -21.19 -0.92
N LYS A 95 1.99 -20.48 -1.17
CA LYS A 95 0.57 -20.91 -1.08
C LYS A 95 -0.10 -20.85 0.31
N VAL A 96 -0.78 -19.73 0.59
CA VAL A 96 -2.17 -19.76 1.09
C VAL A 96 -2.97 -18.63 0.43
N LEU A 97 -3.37 -18.87 -0.82
CA LEU A 97 -4.60 -18.27 -1.34
C LEU A 97 -5.78 -19.02 -0.69
N TYR A 98 -6.83 -18.27 -0.35
CA TYR A 98 -8.15 -18.70 0.15
C TYR A 98 -8.27 -19.13 1.62
N LYS A 99 -9.01 -18.32 2.41
CA LYS A 99 -10.44 -18.59 2.77
C LYS A 99 -10.92 -17.94 4.10
N SER A 100 -10.36 -16.82 4.56
CA SER A 100 -10.90 -16.11 5.75
C SER A 100 -11.26 -14.63 5.54
N HIS A 101 -10.98 -14.06 4.36
CA HIS A 101 -11.13 -12.64 4.08
C HIS A 101 -12.57 -12.08 4.05
N LEU A 102 -13.63 -12.89 4.17
CA LEU A 102 -15.00 -12.35 4.16
C LEU A 102 -15.64 -12.11 5.53
N HIS A 103 -15.15 -12.68 6.63
CA HIS A 103 -15.88 -12.56 7.91
C HIS A 103 -15.41 -11.40 8.80
N PHE A 104 -14.18 -10.91 8.63
CA PHE A 104 -13.62 -9.90 9.53
C PHE A 104 -13.84 -8.45 9.05
N ALA A 105 -13.72 -8.21 7.73
CA ALA A 105 -13.95 -6.87 7.16
C ALA A 105 -15.42 -6.40 7.29
N VAL A 106 -16.38 -7.33 7.23
CA VAL A 106 -17.80 -7.01 7.40
C VAL A 106 -18.11 -6.62 8.85
N ASN A 107 -17.51 -7.31 9.83
CA ASN A 107 -17.76 -7.05 11.26
C ASN A 107 -17.25 -5.67 11.73
N TYR A 108 -16.14 -5.19 11.18
CA TYR A 108 -15.62 -3.86 11.55
C TYR A 108 -16.47 -2.71 10.96
N CYS A 109 -17.05 -2.89 9.76
CA CYS A 109 -17.88 -1.88 9.13
C CYS A 109 -19.29 -1.79 9.78
N TYR A 110 -19.89 -2.92 10.18
CA TYR A 110 -21.19 -2.92 10.89
C TYR A 110 -21.10 -2.32 12.30
N LYS A 111 -20.04 -2.63 13.08
CA LYS A 111 -19.86 -2.03 14.41
C LYS A 111 -19.65 -0.52 14.36
N LYS A 112 -18.98 0.00 13.32
CA LYS A 112 -18.76 1.45 13.17
C LYS A 112 -20.01 2.20 12.72
N LYS A 113 -20.93 1.57 11.98
CA LYS A 113 -22.21 2.18 11.59
C LYS A 113 -23.23 2.21 12.74
N LEU A 114 -23.26 1.19 13.62
CA LEU A 114 -24.09 1.23 14.83
C LEU A 114 -23.58 2.23 15.88
N ALA A 115 -22.27 2.45 15.98
CA ALA A 115 -21.70 3.40 16.94
C ALA A 115 -22.01 4.88 16.62
N ILE A 116 -22.36 5.21 15.36
CA ILE A 116 -22.66 6.59 14.93
C ILE A 116 -24.17 6.88 14.97
N LEU A 117 -25.02 5.85 14.91
CA LEU A 117 -26.48 5.99 15.02
C LEU A 117 -27.00 5.89 16.47
N GLY A 118 -26.19 5.40 17.41
CA GLY A 118 -26.57 5.23 18.82
C GLY A 118 -26.33 6.45 19.72
N SER A 119 -25.86 7.59 19.19
CA SER A 119 -25.52 8.79 19.97
C SER A 119 -26.45 9.98 19.72
N LEU A 120 -27.70 9.75 19.31
CA LEU A 120 -28.68 10.81 19.02
C LEU A 120 -30.09 10.55 19.58
N GLN A 121 -30.20 9.74 20.64
CA GLN A 121 -31.43 9.64 21.43
C GLN A 121 -31.05 9.65 22.90
N PHE A 122 -31.64 10.58 23.66
CA PHE A 122 -31.37 10.97 25.05
C PHE A 122 -30.21 11.96 25.24
N TYR A 123 -30.39 13.20 24.77
CA TYR A 123 -30.77 14.36 25.59
C TYR A 123 -31.24 15.50 24.67
#